data_AF-R7AJU1-F1
#
_entry.id   AF-R7AJU1-F1
#
_cell.length_a   1.000
_cell.length_b   1.000
_cell.length_c   1.000
_cell.angle_alpha   90.00
_cell.angle_beta   90.00
_cell.angle_gamma   90.00
#
_symmetry.space_group_name_H-M   'P 1'
#
loop_
_entity.id
_entity.type
_entity.pdbx_description
1 polymer ?
#
loop_
_entity_poly.entity_id
_entity_poly.type
_entity_poly.pdbx_seq_one_letter_code
_entity_poly.pdbx_strand_id
1 'polypeptide(L)'
;MKRCIALALSVCLLLFGCADSSSQQGSQADRRIMVEGTSFKVEGKELWFNGVNTPWDNWNDFGGEYDAQFWDEHFAQLHDKGINASRVWISCNGEVGVKIKEDGSVTGLKDKMWEDLDSFFEIAKKHEIYIMATLMSFDHCKDSNSKHQRWRTMLQSEEMSQTYVDNYVIPFVKRYDDNDYLFSVDLCNEPDWIVENPECGQLQWQDLSRFFAQCAAGVHQNSDVLVTVGMGMVKYNSDNYSGNYVSDKVLKGFAGEDAFLDYYSPHFYEWQVANWGNAFEKSPKDFGMPVDRPVVLGECPAEGLKNAKKPLTQCTDSAYSNGWQGVFAWTSNGVDDCGGFDQVSASAEQMYQKIPELIFPAGKS
;
A
#
# COMPACT_ATOMS: atom_id res chain seq x y z
N MET A 1 -70.02 -49.72 -30.38
CA MET A 1 -69.41 -48.67 -31.21
C MET A 1 -69.52 -47.36 -30.48
N LYS A 2 -68.41 -46.62 -30.33
CA LYS A 2 -68.24 -45.29 -29.73
C LYS A 2 -68.03 -45.21 -28.20
N ARG A 3 -66.75 -44.98 -27.88
CA ARG A 3 -66.15 -44.10 -26.85
C ARG A 3 -66.28 -44.51 -25.38
N CYS A 4 -65.19 -45.11 -24.88
CA CYS A 4 -64.80 -45.12 -23.47
C CYS A 4 -64.25 -43.74 -23.07
N ILE A 5 -64.79 -43.17 -21.99
CA ILE A 5 -64.14 -42.11 -21.20
C ILE A 5 -64.21 -42.60 -19.76
N ALA A 6 -63.06 -42.95 -19.19
CA ALA A 6 -62.92 -43.31 -17.78
C ALA A 6 -62.49 -42.06 -17.00
N LEU A 7 -63.30 -41.71 -16.00
CA LEU A 7 -63.06 -40.66 -15.02
C LEU A 7 -62.13 -41.23 -13.93
N ALA A 8 -60.97 -40.62 -13.69
CA ALA A 8 -60.11 -40.96 -12.56
C ALA A 8 -60.07 -39.79 -11.57
N LEU A 9 -60.51 -40.06 -10.33
CA LEU A 9 -60.46 -39.13 -9.20
C LEU A 9 -59.01 -38.86 -8.79
N SER A 10 -58.64 -37.58 -8.68
CA SER A 10 -57.41 -37.12 -8.01
C SER A 10 -57.57 -37.18 -6.49
N VAL A 11 -56.66 -37.89 -5.83
CA VAL A 11 -56.45 -37.87 -4.38
C VAL A 11 -55.41 -36.80 -4.06
N CYS A 12 -55.80 -35.77 -3.31
CA CYS A 12 -54.88 -34.77 -2.75
C CYS A 12 -54.15 -35.36 -1.53
N LEU A 13 -52.85 -35.64 -1.66
CA LEU A 13 -51.96 -35.82 -0.52
C LEU A 13 -51.36 -34.46 -0.11
N LEU A 14 -51.65 -34.05 1.12
CA LEU A 14 -50.99 -32.95 1.81
C LEU A 14 -49.61 -33.43 2.29
N LEU A 15 -48.53 -32.91 1.68
CA LEU A 15 -47.17 -33.07 2.16
C LEU A 15 -46.80 -31.85 3.01
N PHE A 16 -46.60 -32.07 4.31
CA PHE A 16 -45.95 -31.11 5.20
C PHE A 16 -44.46 -31.03 4.83
N GLY A 17 -44.03 -29.88 4.31
CA GLY A 17 -42.62 -29.58 4.09
C GLY A 17 -41.95 -29.17 5.40
N CYS A 18 -40.92 -29.92 5.81
CA CYS A 18 -39.94 -29.45 6.78
C CYS A 18 -39.19 -28.27 6.17
N ALA A 19 -39.19 -27.13 6.87
CA ALA A 19 -38.36 -25.99 6.50
C ALA A 19 -36.91 -26.29 6.91
N ASP A 20 -36.05 -26.55 5.92
CA ASP A 20 -34.60 -26.50 6.11
C ASP A 20 -34.21 -25.04 6.37
N SER A 21 -33.82 -24.75 7.61
CA SER A 21 -33.13 -23.50 7.96
C SER A 21 -31.68 -23.60 7.50
N SER A 22 -31.44 -23.51 6.19
CA SER A 22 -30.11 -23.19 5.70
C SER A 22 -29.86 -21.70 5.95
N SER A 23 -29.05 -21.40 6.96
CA SER A 23 -28.44 -20.09 7.12
C SER A 23 -27.75 -19.71 5.81
N GLN A 24 -28.28 -18.72 5.10
CA GLN A 24 -27.52 -17.99 4.11
C GLN A 24 -26.35 -17.33 4.85
N GLN A 25 -25.18 -17.97 4.88
CA GLN A 25 -23.93 -17.25 4.93
C GLN A 25 -23.94 -16.38 3.68
N GLY A 26 -24.30 -15.10 3.84
CA GLY A 26 -24.05 -14.13 2.79
C GLY A 26 -22.57 -14.22 2.44
N SER A 27 -22.25 -14.37 1.15
CA SER A 27 -20.87 -14.19 0.70
C SER A 27 -20.41 -12.85 1.25
N GLN A 28 -19.37 -12.86 2.10
CA GLN A 28 -18.69 -11.62 2.46
C GLN A 28 -18.33 -10.93 1.14
N ALA A 29 -18.72 -9.67 0.98
CA ALA A 29 -18.40 -8.92 -0.22
C ALA A 29 -16.87 -8.85 -0.33
N ASP A 30 -16.34 -9.23 -1.49
CA ASP A 30 -14.91 -9.22 -1.78
C ASP A 30 -14.45 -7.76 -1.87
N ARG A 31 -13.62 -7.35 -0.90
CA ARG A 31 -13.09 -5.99 -0.80
C ARG A 31 -11.68 -5.88 -1.38
N ARG A 32 -11.18 -6.91 -2.07
CA ARG A 32 -9.85 -6.86 -2.69
C ARG A 32 -9.76 -5.74 -3.71
N ILE A 33 -8.65 -5.00 -3.63
CA ILE A 33 -8.29 -4.02 -4.65
C ILE A 33 -7.53 -4.73 -5.77
N MET A 34 -7.91 -4.43 -7.00
CA MET A 34 -7.20 -4.86 -8.21
C MET A 34 -6.80 -3.65 -9.06
N VAL A 35 -5.86 -3.86 -9.98
CA VAL A 35 -5.51 -2.90 -11.02
C VAL A 35 -6.12 -3.31 -12.35
N GLU A 36 -6.83 -2.39 -13.01
CA GLU A 36 -7.32 -2.58 -14.37
C GLU A 36 -6.97 -1.35 -15.22
N GLY A 37 -6.07 -1.52 -16.18
CA GLY A 37 -5.51 -0.40 -16.94
C GLY A 37 -4.86 0.61 -15.98
N THR A 38 -5.28 1.87 -16.04
CA THR A 38 -4.72 2.96 -15.24
C THR A 38 -5.51 3.25 -13.95
N SER A 39 -6.38 2.35 -13.51
CA SER A 39 -7.26 2.59 -12.35
C SER A 39 -7.23 1.44 -11.34
N PHE A 40 -7.43 1.79 -10.07
CA PHE A 40 -7.75 0.81 -9.03
C PHE A 40 -9.23 0.46 -9.07
N LYS A 41 -9.56 -0.80 -8.77
CA LYS A 41 -10.92 -1.30 -8.73
C LYS A 41 -11.18 -2.09 -7.45
N VAL A 42 -12.39 -1.98 -6.92
CA VAL A 42 -12.95 -2.89 -5.91
C VAL A 42 -14.39 -3.20 -6.30
N GLU A 43 -14.78 -4.48 -6.24
CA GLU A 43 -16.08 -4.95 -6.76
C GLU A 43 -16.37 -4.48 -8.21
N GLY A 44 -15.32 -4.36 -9.04
CA GLY A 44 -15.41 -3.89 -10.44
C GLY A 44 -15.66 -2.38 -10.61
N LYS A 45 -15.72 -1.61 -9.53
CA LYS A 45 -15.90 -0.15 -9.54
C LYS A 45 -14.60 0.58 -9.28
N GLU A 46 -14.45 1.78 -9.84
CA GLU A 46 -13.24 2.60 -9.64
C GLU A 46 -13.08 3.04 -8.20
N LEU A 47 -11.83 2.97 -7.75
CA LEU A 47 -11.37 3.46 -6.47
C LEU A 47 -10.34 4.55 -6.69
N TRP A 48 -10.47 5.64 -5.94
CA TRP A 48 -9.47 6.68 -5.81
C TRP A 48 -9.01 6.76 -4.36
N PHE A 49 -7.69 6.72 -4.11
CA PHE A 49 -7.18 6.73 -2.74
C PHE A 49 -7.20 8.14 -2.15
N ASN A 50 -8.14 8.35 -1.22
CA ASN A 50 -8.11 9.45 -0.28
C ASN A 50 -7.31 9.00 0.94
N GLY A 51 -6.01 8.84 0.73
CA GLY A 51 -5.11 8.18 1.65
C GLY A 51 -4.33 9.14 2.54
N VAL A 52 -3.71 8.58 3.56
CA VAL A 52 -2.77 9.27 4.44
C VAL A 52 -1.57 8.39 4.74
N ASN A 53 -0.47 9.00 5.16
CA ASN A 53 0.56 8.29 5.90
C ASN A 53 0.21 8.35 7.39
N THR A 54 0.01 7.18 7.98
CA THR A 54 0.10 6.96 9.43
C THR A 54 1.33 6.08 9.62
N PRO A 55 2.54 6.64 9.43
CA PRO A 55 3.69 5.82 9.11
C PRO A 55 4.11 4.94 10.30
N TRP A 56 3.83 5.38 11.52
CA TRP A 56 3.93 4.63 12.77
C TRP A 56 3.14 5.37 13.86
N ASP A 57 2.73 4.68 14.93
CA ASP A 57 2.43 5.33 16.22
C ASP A 57 3.73 5.56 16.99
N ASN A 58 4.38 4.45 17.34
CA ASN A 58 5.72 4.42 17.92
C ASN A 58 6.72 3.95 16.87
N TRP A 59 7.90 4.57 16.83
CA TRP A 59 8.96 4.15 15.92
C TRP A 59 9.37 2.68 16.21
N ASN A 60 9.33 1.82 15.18
CA ASN A 60 9.38 0.35 15.32
C ASN A 60 8.24 -0.25 16.16
N ASP A 61 7.01 0.14 15.84
CA ASP A 61 5.79 -0.29 16.53
C ASP A 61 5.67 -1.82 16.64
N PHE A 62 5.70 -2.50 15.49
CA PHE A 62 5.48 -3.94 15.39
C PHE A 62 6.68 -4.74 15.91
N GLY A 63 6.46 -5.57 16.91
CA GLY A 63 7.51 -6.23 17.67
C GLY A 63 8.11 -5.37 18.79
N GLY A 64 7.74 -4.08 18.85
CA GLY A 64 8.18 -3.08 19.82
C GLY A 64 7.03 -2.62 20.72
N GLU A 65 6.71 -1.33 20.69
CA GLU A 65 5.73 -0.68 21.57
C GLU A 65 4.35 -0.52 20.91
N TYR A 66 3.91 -1.53 20.15
CA TYR A 66 2.59 -1.60 19.52
C TYR A 66 1.44 -1.28 20.49
N ASP A 67 0.68 -0.23 20.16
CA ASP A 67 -0.55 0.18 20.86
C ASP A 67 -1.80 -0.07 19.99
N ALA A 68 -2.47 -1.20 20.23
CA ALA A 68 -3.70 -1.55 19.54
C ALA A 68 -4.83 -0.52 19.74
N GLN A 69 -4.88 0.16 20.89
CA GLN A 69 -5.92 1.15 21.17
C GLN A 69 -5.72 2.40 20.31
N PHE A 70 -4.48 2.87 20.17
CA PHE A 70 -4.16 3.97 19.26
C PHE A 70 -4.65 3.65 17.84
N TRP A 71 -4.26 2.49 17.30
CA TRP A 71 -4.63 2.12 15.93
C TRP A 71 -6.14 1.98 15.75
N ASP A 72 -6.85 1.43 16.74
CA ASP A 72 -8.32 1.30 16.70
C ASP A 72 -9.00 2.67 16.69
N GLU A 73 -8.60 3.57 17.58
CA GLU A 73 -9.20 4.91 17.68
C GLU A 73 -8.84 5.78 16.47
N HIS A 74 -7.58 5.71 16.01
CA HIS A 74 -7.11 6.50 14.89
C HIS A 74 -7.77 6.06 13.58
N PHE A 75 -7.84 4.76 13.29
CA PHE A 75 -8.50 4.28 12.07
C PHE A 75 -10.01 4.55 12.07
N ALA A 76 -10.67 4.51 13.23
CA ALA A 76 -12.05 4.98 13.34
C ALA A 76 -12.19 6.48 12.95
N GLN A 77 -11.26 7.32 13.41
CA GLN A 77 -11.24 8.74 13.04
C GLN A 77 -10.97 8.95 11.55
N LEU A 78 -10.01 8.22 10.97
CA LEU A 78 -9.73 8.29 9.53
C LEU A 78 -10.98 7.93 8.71
N HIS A 79 -11.61 6.79 9.03
CA HIS A 79 -12.81 6.35 8.33
C HIS A 79 -13.94 7.39 8.44
N ASP A 80 -14.19 7.95 9.64
CA ASP A 80 -15.19 9.01 9.83
C ASP A 80 -14.99 10.19 8.88
N LYS A 81 -13.73 10.62 8.68
CA LYS A 81 -13.33 11.72 7.78
C LYS A 81 -13.31 11.36 6.30
N GLY A 82 -13.66 10.14 5.96
CA GLY A 82 -13.74 9.65 4.58
C GLY A 82 -12.37 9.33 3.99
N ILE A 83 -11.40 9.02 4.84
CA ILE A 83 -10.12 8.44 4.44
C ILE A 83 -10.33 6.94 4.26
N ASN A 84 -9.83 6.38 3.16
CA ASN A 84 -10.03 4.97 2.82
C ASN A 84 -8.75 4.14 2.87
N ALA A 85 -7.57 4.77 3.02
CA ALA A 85 -6.32 4.06 3.05
C ALA A 85 -5.28 4.73 3.96
N SER A 86 -4.40 3.92 4.53
CA SER A 86 -3.24 4.37 5.30
C SER A 86 -1.98 3.65 4.82
N ARG A 87 -0.92 4.42 4.54
CA ARG A 87 0.44 3.90 4.36
C ARG A 87 1.14 3.82 5.71
N VAL A 88 1.69 2.65 6.05
CA VAL A 88 2.22 2.31 7.38
C VAL A 88 3.56 1.58 7.25
N TRP A 89 4.58 2.02 8.00
CA TRP A 89 5.91 1.43 8.00
C TRP A 89 5.99 0.28 9.00
N ILE A 90 6.12 -0.93 8.47
CA ILE A 90 6.06 -2.16 9.27
C ILE A 90 7.34 -2.39 10.08
N SER A 91 8.50 -2.09 9.49
CA SER A 91 9.79 -2.35 10.11
C SER A 91 10.58 -1.09 10.45
N CYS A 92 10.16 0.09 10.00
CA CYS A 92 10.86 1.37 10.18
C CYS A 92 12.36 1.30 9.83
N ASN A 93 13.26 1.09 10.81
CA ASN A 93 14.71 0.92 10.59
C ASN A 93 15.22 -0.53 10.74
N GLY A 94 14.35 -1.50 11.01
CA GLY A 94 14.68 -2.91 11.10
C GLY A 94 15.39 -3.34 12.40
N GLU A 95 15.45 -2.46 13.41
CA GLU A 95 16.15 -2.75 14.67
C GLU A 95 15.37 -3.71 15.58
N VAL A 96 14.05 -3.80 15.43
CA VAL A 96 13.20 -4.55 16.37
C VAL A 96 12.69 -5.88 15.80
N GLY A 97 11.72 -5.86 14.89
CA GLY A 97 10.91 -7.04 14.56
C GLY A 97 11.58 -8.09 13.65
N VAL A 98 12.44 -7.68 12.71
CA VAL A 98 13.05 -8.59 11.73
C VAL A 98 14.33 -9.25 12.27
N LYS A 99 14.47 -10.58 12.09
CA LYS A 99 15.62 -11.37 12.51
C LYS A 99 16.69 -11.42 11.41
N ILE A 100 17.57 -10.42 11.38
CA ILE A 100 18.72 -10.35 10.47
C ILE A 100 20.05 -10.69 11.16
N LYS A 101 20.82 -11.60 10.58
CA LYS A 101 22.16 -12.02 11.04
C LYS A 101 23.26 -11.08 10.55
N GLU A 102 24.47 -11.24 11.11
CA GLU A 102 25.65 -10.45 10.74
C GLU A 102 26.06 -10.60 9.27
N ASP A 103 25.80 -11.76 8.67
CA ASP A 103 26.05 -12.04 7.24
C ASP A 103 24.99 -11.43 6.31
N GLY A 104 23.98 -10.73 6.84
CA GLY A 104 22.87 -10.17 6.08
C GLY A 104 21.71 -11.14 5.84
N SER A 105 21.80 -12.41 6.25
CA SER A 105 20.70 -13.36 6.08
C SER A 105 19.52 -13.03 7.01
N VAL A 106 18.32 -13.03 6.46
CA VAL A 106 17.06 -12.92 7.21
C VAL A 106 16.55 -14.32 7.50
N THR A 107 16.14 -14.54 8.75
CA THR A 107 15.67 -15.85 9.23
C THR A 107 14.22 -15.86 9.68
N GLY A 108 13.52 -14.74 9.48
CA GLY A 108 12.11 -14.58 9.83
C GLY A 108 11.84 -13.31 10.63
N LEU A 109 10.61 -13.20 11.12
CA LEU A 109 10.21 -12.18 12.08
C LEU A 109 10.18 -12.73 13.50
N LYS A 110 10.22 -11.85 14.50
CA LYS A 110 9.94 -12.19 15.90
C LYS A 110 8.45 -12.48 16.08
N ASP A 111 8.13 -13.39 16.99
CA ASP A 111 6.75 -13.84 17.24
C ASP A 111 5.86 -12.66 17.64
N LYS A 112 6.36 -11.77 18.51
CA LYS A 112 5.65 -10.53 18.87
C LYS A 112 5.29 -9.65 17.67
N MET A 113 6.15 -9.58 16.66
CA MET A 113 5.85 -8.79 15.45
C MET A 113 4.65 -9.39 14.69
N TRP A 114 4.54 -10.73 14.65
CA TRP A 114 3.37 -11.39 14.07
C TRP A 114 2.11 -11.13 14.91
N GLU A 115 2.20 -11.25 16.24
CA GLU A 115 1.07 -10.98 17.15
C GLU A 115 0.55 -9.54 17.00
N ASP A 116 1.44 -8.56 16.93
CA ASP A 116 1.09 -7.15 16.77
C ASP A 116 0.45 -6.90 15.39
N LEU A 117 1.00 -7.50 14.32
CA LEU A 117 0.45 -7.37 12.97
C LEU A 117 -0.91 -8.05 12.81
N ASP A 118 -1.14 -9.19 13.46
CA ASP A 118 -2.45 -9.85 13.46
C ASP A 118 -3.52 -8.92 14.04
N SER A 119 -3.24 -8.31 15.19
CA SER A 119 -4.14 -7.32 15.82
C SER A 119 -4.36 -6.12 14.89
N PHE A 120 -3.30 -5.59 14.30
CA PHE A 120 -3.36 -4.43 13.43
C PHE A 120 -4.20 -4.65 12.18
N PHE A 121 -4.05 -5.79 11.51
CA PHE A 121 -4.81 -6.10 10.30
C PHE A 121 -6.28 -6.42 10.57
N GLU A 122 -6.62 -6.95 11.76
CA GLU A 122 -8.01 -7.04 12.22
C GLU A 122 -8.61 -5.65 12.47
N ILE A 123 -7.85 -4.71 13.04
CA ILE A 123 -8.27 -3.32 13.24
C ILE A 123 -8.48 -2.61 11.89
N ALA A 124 -7.55 -2.75 10.95
CA ALA A 124 -7.66 -2.19 9.60
C ALA A 124 -8.95 -2.65 8.91
N LYS A 125 -9.22 -3.96 8.97
CA LYS A 125 -10.45 -4.57 8.44
C LYS A 125 -11.71 -4.07 9.15
N LYS A 126 -11.68 -3.95 10.48
CA LYS A 126 -12.79 -3.46 11.30
C LYS A 126 -13.23 -2.05 10.89
N HIS A 127 -12.28 -1.17 10.57
CA HIS A 127 -12.55 0.24 10.23
C HIS A 127 -12.52 0.53 8.73
N GLU A 128 -12.50 -0.51 7.90
CA GLU A 128 -12.45 -0.40 6.44
C GLU A 128 -11.31 0.46 5.89
N ILE A 129 -10.13 0.44 6.52
CA ILE A 129 -8.94 1.17 6.07
C ILE A 129 -8.00 0.25 5.32
N TYR A 130 -7.79 0.50 4.02
CA TYR A 130 -6.82 -0.25 3.21
C TYR A 130 -5.38 0.12 3.60
N ILE A 131 -4.53 -0.88 3.79
CA ILE A 131 -3.14 -0.73 4.22
C ILE A 131 -2.17 -0.89 3.05
N MET A 132 -1.36 0.14 2.83
CA MET A 132 -0.10 0.03 2.08
C MET A 132 1.01 -0.28 3.09
N ALA A 133 1.42 -1.53 3.15
CA ALA A 133 2.40 -2.01 4.12
C ALA A 133 3.82 -1.77 3.60
N THR A 134 4.52 -0.79 4.17
CA THR A 134 5.91 -0.47 3.81
C THR A 134 6.88 -1.36 4.60
N LEU A 135 7.52 -2.32 3.93
CA LEU A 135 8.31 -3.37 4.61
C LEU A 135 9.76 -2.99 4.92
N MET A 136 10.29 -1.96 4.27
CA MET A 136 11.64 -1.41 4.48
C MET A 136 11.63 0.11 4.31
N SER A 137 12.58 0.80 4.92
CA SER A 137 12.90 2.21 4.66
C SER A 137 14.40 2.36 4.45
N PHE A 138 14.82 3.42 3.76
CA PHE A 138 16.22 3.86 3.72
C PHE A 138 16.87 3.97 5.12
N ASP A 139 16.08 4.17 6.17
CA ASP A 139 16.53 4.14 7.57
C ASP A 139 17.25 2.84 7.95
N HIS A 140 16.91 1.70 7.32
CA HIS A 140 17.62 0.43 7.53
C HIS A 140 19.11 0.57 7.22
N CYS A 141 19.48 1.45 6.29
CA CYS A 141 20.82 1.62 5.80
C CYS A 141 21.58 2.77 6.47
N LYS A 142 20.94 3.58 7.33
CA LYS A 142 21.61 4.71 8.03
C LYS A 142 22.67 4.23 9.02
N ASP A 143 23.89 4.77 8.93
CA ASP A 143 25.03 4.38 9.77
C ASP A 143 24.84 4.62 11.27
N SER A 144 23.89 5.48 11.66
CA SER A 144 23.46 5.71 13.03
C SER A 144 22.71 4.52 13.65
N ASN A 145 22.19 3.59 12.85
CA ASN A 145 21.47 2.40 13.32
C ASN A 145 22.41 1.20 13.51
N SER A 146 22.19 0.38 14.54
CA SER A 146 23.17 -0.63 14.95
C SER A 146 23.33 -1.78 13.94
N LYS A 147 22.28 -2.13 13.19
CA LYS A 147 22.28 -3.22 12.21
C LYS A 147 22.51 -2.75 10.77
N HIS A 148 22.84 -1.49 10.52
CA HIS A 148 22.90 -0.94 9.17
C HIS A 148 23.78 -1.74 8.20
N GLN A 149 24.95 -2.22 8.65
CA GLN A 149 25.84 -3.03 7.81
C GLN A 149 25.22 -4.36 7.39
N ARG A 150 24.37 -4.95 8.24
CA ARG A 150 23.65 -6.20 7.93
C ARG A 150 22.66 -5.96 6.79
N TRP A 151 21.92 -4.86 6.86
CA TRP A 151 20.97 -4.45 5.81
C TRP A 151 21.65 -4.11 4.50
N ARG A 152 22.76 -3.36 4.54
CA ARG A 152 23.56 -3.07 3.34
C ARG A 152 24.10 -4.36 2.70
N THR A 153 24.60 -5.29 3.52
CA THR A 153 25.10 -6.59 3.06
C THR A 153 23.98 -7.44 2.44
N MET A 154 22.79 -7.43 3.04
CA MET A 154 21.59 -8.10 2.49
C MET A 154 21.25 -7.56 1.10
N LEU A 155 21.18 -6.23 0.95
CA LEU A 155 20.83 -5.57 -0.32
C LEU A 155 21.88 -5.80 -1.41
N GLN A 156 23.17 -5.91 -1.07
CA GLN A 156 24.26 -6.11 -2.03
C GLN A 156 24.46 -7.56 -2.46
N SER A 157 23.76 -8.52 -1.83
CA SER A 157 23.88 -9.94 -2.13
C SER A 157 22.55 -10.51 -2.62
N GLU A 158 22.53 -11.07 -3.82
CA GLU A 158 21.36 -11.77 -4.38
C GLU A 158 20.87 -12.91 -3.48
N GLU A 159 21.81 -13.68 -2.92
CA GLU A 159 21.50 -14.79 -2.02
C GLU A 159 20.87 -14.29 -0.71
N MET A 160 21.44 -13.24 -0.11
CA MET A 160 20.91 -12.70 1.15
C MET A 160 19.58 -11.97 0.94
N SER A 161 19.44 -11.23 -0.17
CA SER A 161 18.16 -10.66 -0.60
C SER A 161 17.09 -11.74 -0.75
N GLN A 162 17.42 -12.90 -1.32
CA GLN A 162 16.47 -14.01 -1.41
C GLN A 162 16.03 -14.51 -0.03
N THR A 163 16.92 -14.53 0.97
CA THR A 163 16.51 -14.89 2.33
C THR A 163 15.50 -13.92 2.94
N TYR A 164 15.54 -12.63 2.59
CA TYR A 164 14.52 -11.65 2.97
C TYR A 164 13.18 -11.98 2.32
N VAL A 165 13.19 -12.33 1.03
CA VAL A 165 11.96 -12.74 0.31
C VAL A 165 11.34 -13.99 0.93
N ASP A 166 12.15 -15.03 1.12
CA ASP A 166 11.68 -16.35 1.56
C ASP A 166 11.19 -16.36 3.01
N ASN A 167 11.83 -15.56 3.88
CA ASN A 167 11.58 -15.61 5.32
C ASN A 167 10.77 -14.41 5.84
N TYR A 168 10.55 -13.36 5.04
CA TYR A 168 9.73 -12.22 5.42
C TYR A 168 8.62 -11.94 4.42
N VAL A 169 8.95 -11.59 3.16
CA VAL A 169 7.95 -11.13 2.18
C VAL A 169 6.89 -12.20 1.91
N ILE A 170 7.32 -13.42 1.53
CA ILE A 170 6.40 -14.52 1.23
C ILE A 170 5.55 -14.92 2.44
N PRO A 171 6.13 -15.13 3.66
CA PRO A 171 5.33 -15.39 4.85
C PRO A 171 4.34 -14.27 5.19
N PHE A 172 4.72 -13.00 4.99
CA PHE A 172 3.86 -11.85 5.27
C PHE A 172 2.63 -11.85 4.37
N VAL A 173 2.80 -11.91 3.04
CA VAL A 173 1.65 -11.88 2.12
C VAL A 173 0.79 -13.12 2.27
N LYS A 174 1.37 -14.32 2.45
CA LYS A 174 0.59 -15.54 2.69
C LYS A 174 -0.24 -15.50 3.97
N ARG A 175 0.25 -14.83 5.02
CA ARG A 175 -0.45 -14.74 6.29
C ARG A 175 -1.70 -13.88 6.18
N TYR A 176 -1.66 -12.84 5.37
CA TYR A 176 -2.72 -11.84 5.23
C TYR A 176 -3.41 -11.89 3.87
N ASP A 177 -3.19 -12.93 3.07
CA ASP A 177 -3.78 -13.09 1.73
C ASP A 177 -5.30 -13.18 1.76
N ASP A 178 -5.92 -13.58 2.88
CA ASP A 178 -7.38 -13.59 3.05
C ASP A 178 -7.92 -12.26 3.63
N ASN A 179 -7.05 -11.28 3.91
CA ASN A 179 -7.44 -9.95 4.39
C ASN A 179 -7.40 -8.92 3.27
N ASP A 180 -8.56 -8.61 2.71
CA ASP A 180 -8.75 -7.62 1.66
C ASP A 180 -8.23 -6.21 1.99
N TYR A 181 -8.01 -5.90 3.27
CA TYR A 181 -7.49 -4.62 3.72
C TYR A 181 -5.96 -4.56 3.76
N LEU A 182 -5.24 -5.64 3.47
CA LEU A 182 -3.88 -5.54 2.94
C LEU A 182 -3.97 -5.35 1.42
N PHE A 183 -3.96 -4.11 0.95
CA PHE A 183 -4.10 -3.87 -0.49
C PHE A 183 -2.76 -3.90 -1.23
N SER A 184 -1.67 -3.53 -0.55
CA SER A 184 -0.37 -3.42 -1.21
C SER A 184 0.79 -3.59 -0.25
N VAL A 185 1.89 -4.13 -0.78
CA VAL A 185 3.23 -4.08 -0.22
C VAL A 185 4.02 -2.97 -0.90
N ASP A 186 4.41 -1.96 -0.12
CA ASP A 186 5.45 -1.01 -0.51
C ASP A 186 6.82 -1.57 -0.09
N LEU A 187 7.64 -1.95 -1.07
CA LEU A 187 8.86 -2.70 -0.83
C LEU A 187 9.92 -1.90 -0.08
N CYS A 188 9.97 -0.57 -0.30
CA CYS A 188 10.93 0.30 0.36
C CYS A 188 10.49 1.77 0.28
N ASN A 189 10.45 2.42 1.44
CA ASN A 189 10.38 3.87 1.53
C ASN A 189 11.70 4.53 1.09
N GLU A 190 11.58 5.43 0.13
CA GLU A 190 12.60 6.36 -0.37
C GLU A 190 13.99 5.72 -0.58
N PRO A 191 14.09 4.64 -1.38
CA PRO A 191 15.37 3.98 -1.63
C PRO A 191 16.40 4.90 -2.30
N ASP A 192 15.94 6.00 -2.88
CA ASP A 192 16.72 7.09 -3.42
C ASP A 192 17.80 7.56 -2.44
N TRP A 193 17.46 7.68 -1.16
CA TRP A 193 18.40 8.12 -0.13
C TRP A 193 19.47 7.06 0.16
N ILE A 194 19.17 5.77 -0.03
CA ILE A 194 20.18 4.71 0.05
C ILE A 194 21.27 4.92 -1.01
N VAL A 195 20.89 5.44 -2.18
CA VAL A 195 21.78 5.70 -3.31
C VAL A 195 22.50 7.04 -3.17
N GLU A 196 21.79 8.11 -2.82
CA GLU A 196 22.37 9.46 -2.83
C GLU A 196 23.20 9.77 -1.59
N ASN A 197 22.79 9.28 -0.42
CA ASN A 197 23.32 9.77 0.84
C ASN A 197 24.49 8.91 1.38
N PRO A 198 25.65 9.52 1.71
CA PRO A 198 26.79 8.84 2.34
C PRO A 198 26.42 8.05 3.59
N GLU A 199 25.59 8.63 4.48
CA GLU A 199 25.17 7.99 5.72
C GLU A 199 24.29 6.76 5.50
N CYS A 200 23.68 6.62 4.31
CA CYS A 200 22.90 5.44 3.93
C CYS A 200 23.73 4.42 3.13
N GLY A 201 25.02 4.70 2.87
CA GLY A 201 25.96 3.77 2.26
C GLY A 201 26.18 3.93 0.75
N GLN A 202 25.41 4.78 0.07
CA GLN A 202 25.51 5.03 -1.38
C GLN A 202 25.54 3.74 -2.21
N LEU A 203 24.60 2.83 -1.91
CA LEU A 203 24.46 1.58 -2.67
C LEU A 203 24.06 1.87 -4.11
N GLN A 204 24.26 0.89 -4.99
CA GLN A 204 23.97 1.06 -6.40
C GLN A 204 22.51 0.71 -6.70
N TRP A 205 21.90 1.41 -7.67
CA TRP A 205 20.55 1.07 -8.13
C TRP A 205 20.42 -0.39 -8.58
N GLN A 206 21.47 -0.98 -9.13
CA GLN A 206 21.44 -2.41 -9.51
C GLN A 206 21.15 -3.33 -8.31
N ASP A 207 21.67 -3.02 -7.12
CA ASP A 207 21.43 -3.82 -5.91
C ASP A 207 19.98 -3.68 -5.46
N LEU A 208 19.46 -2.44 -5.43
CA LEU A 208 18.10 -2.15 -5.02
C LEU A 208 17.06 -2.67 -6.02
N SER A 209 17.25 -2.43 -7.32
CA SER A 209 16.38 -2.94 -8.39
C SER A 209 16.33 -4.48 -8.40
N ARG A 210 17.46 -5.17 -8.16
CA ARG A 210 17.46 -6.63 -7.98
C ARG A 210 16.62 -7.04 -6.78
N PHE A 211 16.85 -6.42 -5.62
CA PHE A 211 16.09 -6.71 -4.41
C PHE A 211 14.58 -6.50 -4.63
N PHE A 212 14.18 -5.38 -5.24
CA PHE A 212 12.77 -5.12 -5.55
C PHE A 212 12.19 -6.14 -6.52
N ALA A 213 12.95 -6.55 -7.54
CA ALA A 213 12.52 -7.58 -8.47
C ALA A 213 12.29 -8.94 -7.78
N GLN A 214 13.20 -9.35 -6.90
CA GLN A 214 13.05 -10.60 -6.12
C GLN A 214 11.83 -10.54 -5.20
N CYS A 215 11.61 -9.41 -4.51
CA CYS A 215 10.45 -9.23 -3.66
C CYS A 215 9.13 -9.22 -4.46
N ALA A 216 9.06 -8.48 -5.56
CA ALA A 216 7.87 -8.40 -6.41
C ALA A 216 7.48 -9.78 -6.97
N ALA A 217 8.46 -10.50 -7.54
CA ALA A 217 8.22 -11.87 -8.00
C ALA A 217 7.78 -12.79 -6.85
N GLY A 218 8.40 -12.65 -5.67
CA GLY A 218 8.01 -13.38 -4.47
C GLY A 218 6.56 -13.15 -4.04
N VAL A 219 6.07 -11.90 -4.13
CA VAL A 219 4.66 -11.58 -3.86
C VAL A 219 3.75 -12.20 -4.92
N HIS A 220 3.95 -11.87 -6.20
CA HIS A 220 3.05 -12.29 -7.30
C HIS A 220 2.99 -13.80 -7.52
N GLN A 221 4.01 -14.55 -7.12
CA GLN A 221 3.99 -16.02 -7.17
C GLN A 221 3.21 -16.67 -6.02
N ASN A 222 2.83 -15.90 -5.00
CA ASN A 222 2.31 -16.42 -3.74
C ASN A 222 1.04 -15.71 -3.24
N SER A 223 0.63 -14.60 -3.84
CA SER A 223 -0.51 -13.78 -3.45
C SER A 223 -0.89 -12.81 -4.58
N ASP A 224 -2.13 -12.34 -4.57
CA ASP A 224 -2.63 -11.27 -5.46
C ASP A 224 -2.51 -9.87 -4.84
N VAL A 225 -1.85 -9.73 -3.68
CA VAL A 225 -1.56 -8.42 -3.06
C VAL A 225 -0.68 -7.59 -3.99
N LEU A 226 -1.03 -6.31 -4.16
CA LEU A 226 -0.33 -5.41 -5.08
C LEU A 226 1.07 -5.04 -4.55
N VAL A 227 1.96 -4.63 -5.45
CA VAL A 227 3.34 -4.27 -5.15
C VAL A 227 3.67 -2.87 -5.68
N THR A 228 4.35 -2.07 -4.86
CA THR A 228 4.93 -0.79 -5.28
C THR A 228 6.30 -0.53 -4.63
N VAL A 229 6.91 0.59 -5.01
CA VAL A 229 8.07 1.17 -4.32
C VAL A 229 7.80 2.67 -4.13
N GLY A 230 7.78 3.13 -2.88
CA GLY A 230 7.62 4.54 -2.52
C GLY A 230 8.89 5.35 -2.82
N MET A 231 9.02 5.89 -4.03
CA MET A 231 10.21 6.62 -4.47
C MET A 231 10.20 8.05 -3.94
N GLY A 232 11.24 8.46 -3.22
CA GLY A 232 11.35 9.79 -2.62
C GLY A 232 11.37 10.92 -3.65
N MET A 233 11.84 10.62 -4.88
CA MET A 233 11.90 11.58 -5.97
C MET A 233 11.35 11.00 -7.27
N VAL A 234 10.47 11.75 -7.93
CA VAL A 234 9.88 11.39 -9.24
C VAL A 234 10.92 11.13 -10.34
N LYS A 235 12.14 11.69 -10.20
CA LYS A 235 13.21 11.56 -11.21
C LYS A 235 13.64 10.13 -11.49
N TYR A 236 13.41 9.22 -10.53
CA TYR A 236 13.80 7.81 -10.61
C TYR A 236 12.65 6.87 -11.05
N ASN A 237 11.47 7.43 -11.35
CA ASN A 237 10.37 6.76 -12.04
C ASN A 237 10.15 7.28 -13.47
N SER A 238 11.10 8.03 -14.03
CA SER A 238 10.85 8.85 -15.21
C SER A 238 11.97 8.81 -16.23
N ASP A 239 11.60 8.56 -17.48
CA ASP A 239 12.51 8.61 -18.63
C ASP A 239 12.87 10.05 -19.04
N ASN A 240 12.16 11.06 -18.53
CA ASN A 240 12.48 12.48 -18.76
C ASN A 240 13.62 12.99 -17.84
N TYR A 241 13.97 12.23 -16.79
CA TYR A 241 14.95 12.68 -15.79
C TYR A 241 16.11 11.69 -15.64
N SER A 242 16.18 10.97 -14.51
CA SER A 242 17.30 10.07 -14.20
C SER A 242 17.05 8.63 -14.67
N GLY A 243 15.87 8.33 -15.22
CA GLY A 243 15.46 7.01 -15.67
C GLY A 243 14.47 6.35 -14.72
N ASN A 244 13.80 5.28 -15.18
CA ASN A 244 12.91 4.48 -14.36
C ASN A 244 13.58 3.18 -13.87
N TYR A 245 14.11 3.21 -12.64
CA TYR A 245 14.86 2.10 -12.02
C TYR A 245 13.97 0.97 -11.47
N VAL A 246 12.65 1.15 -11.55
CA VAL A 246 11.65 0.15 -11.17
C VAL A 246 10.67 -0.14 -12.31
N SER A 247 11.08 0.14 -13.55
CA SER A 247 10.30 -0.24 -14.74
C SER A 247 10.25 -1.76 -14.91
N ASP A 248 9.21 -2.27 -15.57
CA ASP A 248 9.10 -3.70 -15.93
C ASP A 248 10.36 -4.21 -16.63
N LYS A 249 10.91 -3.42 -17.56
CA LYS A 249 12.14 -3.82 -18.26
C LYS A 249 13.29 -4.07 -17.29
N VAL A 250 13.45 -3.24 -16.27
CA VAL A 250 14.50 -3.38 -15.26
C VAL A 250 14.19 -4.55 -14.34
N LEU A 251 13.00 -4.59 -13.73
CA LEU A 251 12.63 -5.59 -12.73
C LEU A 251 12.55 -7.00 -13.33
N LYS A 252 11.88 -7.17 -14.47
CA LYS A 252 11.81 -8.46 -15.18
C LYS A 252 13.17 -8.93 -15.66
N GLY A 253 14.08 -8.00 -15.96
CA GLY A 253 15.47 -8.31 -16.28
C GLY A 253 16.23 -8.99 -15.15
N PHE A 254 15.82 -8.81 -13.89
CA PHE A 254 16.44 -9.45 -12.73
C PHE A 254 15.73 -10.73 -12.30
N ALA A 255 14.40 -10.76 -12.25
CA ALA A 255 13.66 -11.87 -11.63
C ALA A 255 12.50 -12.45 -12.47
N GLY A 256 12.46 -12.18 -13.78
CA GLY A 256 11.50 -12.78 -14.71
C GLY A 256 10.14 -12.07 -14.76
N GLU A 257 9.16 -12.67 -15.43
CA GLU A 257 7.91 -11.99 -15.81
C GLU A 257 7.03 -11.55 -14.63
N ASP A 258 7.15 -12.22 -13.48
CA ASP A 258 6.41 -11.88 -12.25
C ASP A 258 7.03 -10.68 -11.51
N ALA A 259 8.20 -10.18 -11.93
CA ALA A 259 8.87 -9.05 -11.31
C ALA A 259 8.42 -7.72 -11.93
N PHE A 260 7.33 -7.16 -11.42
CA PHE A 260 6.80 -5.85 -11.82
C PHE A 260 6.17 -5.11 -10.63
N LEU A 261 5.86 -3.83 -10.79
CA LEU A 261 5.04 -3.07 -9.82
C LEU A 261 3.62 -2.92 -10.35
N ASP A 262 2.58 -3.10 -9.55
CA ASP A 262 1.21 -2.90 -10.01
C ASP A 262 0.86 -1.43 -10.21
N TYR A 263 1.53 -0.54 -9.49
CA TYR A 263 1.38 0.90 -9.59
C TYR A 263 2.65 1.64 -9.17
N TYR A 264 2.78 2.89 -9.59
CA TYR A 264 3.89 3.76 -9.18
C TYR A 264 3.47 4.71 -8.05
N SER A 265 4.39 4.99 -7.14
CA SER A 265 4.13 5.79 -5.93
C SER A 265 5.26 6.79 -5.64
N PRO A 266 5.52 7.78 -6.51
CA PRO A 266 6.48 8.83 -6.21
C PRO A 266 6.00 9.73 -5.07
N HIS A 267 6.94 10.25 -4.32
CA HIS A 267 6.73 11.25 -3.28
C HIS A 267 6.97 12.64 -3.84
N PHE A 268 6.35 13.63 -3.21
CA PHE A 268 6.50 15.02 -3.61
C PHE A 268 6.55 15.95 -2.41
N TYR A 269 7.62 16.74 -2.33
CA TYR A 269 7.75 17.86 -1.41
C TYR A 269 8.22 19.11 -2.16
N GLU A 270 7.92 20.29 -1.63
CA GLU A 270 8.08 21.57 -2.33
C GLU A 270 9.53 21.87 -2.78
N TRP A 271 10.53 21.31 -2.09
CA TRP A 271 11.94 21.42 -2.49
C TRP A 271 12.22 20.81 -3.88
N GLN A 272 11.41 19.85 -4.33
CA GLN A 272 11.54 19.20 -5.63
C GLN A 272 11.13 20.12 -6.81
N VAL A 273 10.35 21.17 -6.53
CA VAL A 273 9.76 22.04 -7.57
C VAL A 273 10.82 22.68 -8.46
N ALA A 274 11.94 23.12 -7.87
CA ALA A 274 13.01 23.78 -8.62
C ALA A 274 13.70 22.85 -9.63
N ASN A 275 13.68 21.53 -9.39
CA ASN A 275 14.42 20.56 -10.18
C ASN A 275 13.52 19.80 -11.18
N TRP A 276 12.33 19.38 -10.75
CA TRP A 276 11.47 18.48 -11.54
C TRP A 276 10.05 19.03 -11.76
N GLY A 277 9.66 20.05 -11.01
CA GLY A 277 8.35 20.71 -11.11
C GLY A 277 7.38 20.27 -10.01
N ASN A 278 6.17 20.83 -10.07
CA ASN A 278 5.16 20.71 -9.02
C ASN A 278 4.18 19.56 -9.32
N ALA A 279 4.08 18.57 -8.43
CA ALA A 279 3.20 17.42 -8.64
C ALA A 279 1.70 17.77 -8.58
N PHE A 280 1.35 18.90 -7.97
CA PHE A 280 -0.02 19.40 -7.95
C PHE A 280 -0.38 20.23 -9.19
N GLU A 281 0.53 20.39 -10.16
CA GLU A 281 0.30 21.11 -11.42
C GLU A 281 0.63 20.26 -12.66
N LYS A 282 1.20 19.07 -12.45
CA LYS A 282 1.61 18.14 -13.48
C LYS A 282 0.93 16.79 -13.29
N SER A 283 0.58 16.15 -14.40
CA SER A 283 0.19 14.74 -14.42
C SER A 283 1.42 13.82 -14.34
N PRO A 284 1.25 12.52 -13.98
CA PRO A 284 2.32 11.54 -14.10
C PRO A 284 2.97 11.51 -15.50
N LYS A 285 2.15 11.68 -16.55
CA LYS A 285 2.60 11.76 -17.93
C LYS A 285 3.50 12.98 -18.18
N ASP A 286 3.17 14.14 -17.60
CA ASP A 286 4.01 15.35 -17.74
C ASP A 286 5.37 15.20 -17.06
N PHE A 287 5.46 14.35 -16.04
CA PHE A 287 6.74 13.95 -15.45
C PHE A 287 7.48 12.91 -16.29
N GLY A 288 6.89 12.32 -17.34
CA GLY A 288 7.52 11.26 -18.13
C GLY A 288 7.48 9.89 -17.46
N MET A 289 6.55 9.68 -16.52
CA MET A 289 6.29 8.36 -15.95
C MET A 289 5.47 7.51 -16.93
N PRO A 290 5.61 6.19 -16.91
CA PRO A 290 4.67 5.30 -17.57
C PRO A 290 3.25 5.52 -17.03
N VAL A 291 2.28 5.54 -17.94
CA VAL A 291 0.85 5.65 -17.64
C VAL A 291 0.09 4.44 -18.20
N ASP A 292 0.72 3.27 -18.06
CA ASP A 292 0.16 1.96 -18.38
C ASP A 292 -0.53 1.31 -17.17
N ARG A 293 -0.36 1.90 -16.00
CA ARG A 293 -0.93 1.49 -14.71
C ARG A 293 -1.19 2.71 -13.80
N PRO A 294 -1.88 2.56 -12.66
CA PRO A 294 -2.14 3.66 -11.75
C PRO A 294 -0.86 4.32 -11.24
N VAL A 295 -0.98 5.60 -10.90
CA VAL A 295 0.08 6.35 -10.22
C VAL A 295 -0.54 7.14 -9.08
N VAL A 296 -0.03 6.96 -7.87
CA VAL A 296 -0.44 7.70 -6.66
C VAL A 296 0.67 8.64 -6.21
N LEU A 297 0.33 9.71 -5.51
CA LEU A 297 1.31 10.44 -4.70
C LEU A 297 1.45 9.73 -3.36
N GLY A 298 2.55 8.99 -3.19
CA GLY A 298 2.80 8.15 -2.00
C GLY A 298 3.11 8.94 -0.72
N GLU A 299 3.63 10.15 -0.89
CA GLU A 299 3.78 11.15 0.16
C GLU A 299 3.64 12.55 -0.43
N CYS A 300 3.00 13.44 0.33
CA CYS A 300 3.04 14.88 0.12
C CYS A 300 2.79 15.63 1.43
N PRO A 301 3.27 16.88 1.59
CA PRO A 301 3.11 17.61 2.84
C PRO A 301 1.64 17.86 3.16
N ALA A 302 1.18 17.46 4.35
CA ALA A 302 -0.20 17.71 4.79
C ALA A 302 -0.49 19.21 4.96
N GLU A 303 0.52 20.05 5.20
CA GLU A 303 0.37 21.50 5.16
C GLU A 303 0.11 22.07 3.75
N GLY A 304 0.24 21.26 2.70
CA GLY A 304 0.21 21.69 1.31
C GLY A 304 1.49 22.41 0.89
N LEU A 305 1.38 23.36 -0.04
CA LEU A 305 2.53 24.14 -0.54
C LEU A 305 2.66 25.44 0.25
N LYS A 306 3.69 25.53 1.11
CA LYS A 306 3.94 26.70 1.94
C LYS A 306 4.31 27.93 1.11
N ASN A 307 5.23 27.80 0.15
CA ASN A 307 5.68 28.94 -0.65
C ASN A 307 4.58 29.44 -1.58
N ALA A 308 3.80 28.53 -2.16
CA ALA A 308 2.65 28.87 -3.00
C ALA A 308 1.38 29.24 -2.21
N LYS A 309 1.38 29.10 -0.87
CA LYS A 309 0.22 29.30 0.02
C LYS A 309 -1.02 28.50 -0.41
N LYS A 310 -0.79 27.26 -0.88
CA LYS A 310 -1.84 26.37 -1.37
C LYS A 310 -2.09 25.28 -0.32
N PRO A 311 -3.24 25.27 0.38
CA PRO A 311 -3.53 24.25 1.38
C PRO A 311 -3.71 22.87 0.73
N LEU A 312 -3.63 21.80 1.53
CA LEU A 312 -3.77 20.43 1.05
C LEU A 312 -5.08 20.19 0.30
N THR A 313 -6.19 20.77 0.73
CA THR A 313 -7.50 20.72 0.03
C THR A 313 -7.36 21.05 -1.46
N GLN A 314 -6.73 22.18 -1.79
CA GLN A 314 -6.49 22.58 -3.18
C GLN A 314 -5.44 21.70 -3.87
N CYS A 315 -4.45 21.20 -3.13
CA CYS A 315 -3.41 20.33 -3.67
C CYS A 315 -3.99 18.97 -4.10
N THR A 316 -4.76 18.32 -3.24
CA THR A 316 -5.44 17.05 -3.49
C THR A 316 -6.46 17.18 -4.62
N ASP A 317 -7.24 18.27 -4.65
CA ASP A 317 -8.16 18.57 -5.75
C ASP A 317 -7.45 18.68 -7.12
N SER A 318 -6.25 19.29 -7.12
CA SER A 318 -5.43 19.40 -8.32
C SER A 318 -4.80 18.07 -8.71
N ALA A 319 -4.35 17.26 -7.75
CA ALA A 319 -3.82 15.93 -8.02
C ALA A 319 -4.88 15.04 -8.69
N TYR A 320 -6.11 15.01 -8.13
CA TYR A 320 -7.23 14.32 -8.76
C TYR A 320 -7.47 14.80 -10.20
N SER A 321 -7.52 16.11 -10.41
CA SER A 321 -7.77 16.71 -11.74
C SER A 321 -6.64 16.45 -12.75
N ASN A 322 -5.42 16.20 -12.28
CA ASN A 322 -4.25 15.91 -13.11
C ASN A 322 -4.03 14.40 -13.36
N GLY A 323 -4.99 13.55 -12.97
CA GLY A 323 -4.98 12.12 -13.30
C GLY A 323 -4.20 11.24 -12.33
N TRP A 324 -3.76 11.75 -11.18
CA TRP A 324 -3.25 10.93 -10.09
C TRP A 324 -4.39 10.07 -9.54
N GLN A 325 -4.13 8.79 -9.26
CA GLN A 325 -5.11 7.81 -8.77
C GLN A 325 -5.21 7.76 -7.23
N GLY A 326 -4.56 8.71 -6.56
CA GLY A 326 -4.59 8.81 -5.11
C GLY A 326 -3.57 9.79 -4.57
N VAL A 327 -3.80 10.24 -3.34
CA VAL A 327 -2.87 11.03 -2.55
C VAL A 327 -2.76 10.40 -1.16
N PHE A 328 -1.54 10.25 -0.66
CA PHE A 328 -1.23 9.82 0.70
C PHE A 328 -0.53 10.97 1.44
N ALA A 329 -1.32 11.80 2.13
CA ALA A 329 -0.78 12.99 2.80
C ALA A 329 0.04 12.63 4.06
N TRP A 330 1.17 13.30 4.24
CA TRP A 330 2.12 13.11 5.35
C TRP A 330 1.94 14.22 6.40
N THR A 331 1.48 13.96 7.63
CA THR A 331 0.93 12.70 8.16
C THR A 331 -0.42 12.90 8.82
N SER A 332 -1.10 11.80 9.15
CA SER A 332 -2.36 11.81 9.87
C SER A 332 -2.23 11.98 11.37
N ASN A 333 -1.08 11.61 11.96
CA ASN A 333 -0.86 11.62 13.41
C ASN A 333 0.23 12.59 13.87
N GLY A 334 0.75 13.45 12.99
CA GLY A 334 1.60 14.58 13.36
C GLY A 334 2.96 14.16 13.92
N VAL A 335 3.62 13.21 13.26
CA VAL A 335 4.94 12.70 13.68
C VAL A 335 6.08 13.71 13.47
N ASP A 336 5.84 14.78 12.73
CA ASP A 336 6.80 15.84 12.42
C ASP A 336 6.12 17.20 12.09
N ASP A 337 6.90 18.14 11.55
CA ASP A 337 6.46 19.50 11.22
C ASP A 337 5.82 19.64 9.82
N CYS A 338 5.47 18.54 9.14
CA CYS A 338 4.90 18.56 7.78
C CYS A 338 3.36 18.57 7.75
N GLY A 339 2.73 18.54 8.93
CA GLY A 339 1.28 18.63 9.14
C GLY A 339 0.72 17.46 9.95
N GLY A 340 -0.59 17.46 10.19
CA GLY A 340 -1.26 16.48 11.03
C GLY A 340 -2.74 16.29 10.69
N PHE A 341 -3.47 15.71 11.65
CA PHE A 341 -4.86 15.30 11.49
C PHE A 341 -5.79 16.40 10.94
N ASP A 342 -5.64 17.64 11.42
CA ASP A 342 -6.51 18.76 11.02
C ASP A 342 -6.42 19.06 9.51
N GLN A 343 -5.21 19.04 8.94
CA GLN A 343 -5.05 19.31 7.52
C GLN A 343 -5.52 18.14 6.65
N VAL A 344 -5.17 16.90 7.05
CA VAL A 344 -5.57 15.71 6.29
C VAL A 344 -7.08 15.49 6.33
N SER A 345 -7.73 15.67 7.49
CA SER A 345 -9.17 15.50 7.64
C SER A 345 -9.95 16.53 6.84
N ALA A 346 -9.54 17.80 6.83
CA ALA A 346 -10.17 18.84 6.02
C ALA A 346 -10.09 18.54 4.50
N SER A 347 -8.94 18.03 4.04
CA SER A 347 -8.79 17.61 2.62
C SER A 347 -9.63 16.37 2.31
N ALA A 348 -9.61 15.39 3.22
CA ALA A 348 -10.32 14.14 3.04
C ALA A 348 -11.83 14.34 2.99
N GLU A 349 -12.40 15.13 3.90
CA GLU A 349 -13.82 15.46 3.91
C GLU A 349 -14.25 16.17 2.62
N GLN A 350 -13.43 17.10 2.11
CA GLN A 350 -13.68 17.77 0.83
C GLN A 350 -13.72 16.77 -0.33
N MET A 351 -12.74 15.87 -0.42
CA MET A 351 -12.70 14.88 -1.49
C MET A 351 -13.85 13.89 -1.38
N TYR A 352 -14.20 13.44 -0.17
CA TYR A 352 -15.36 12.58 0.05
C TYR A 352 -16.68 13.24 -0.34
N GLN A 353 -16.85 14.55 -0.10
CA GLN A 353 -18.01 15.28 -0.60
C GLN A 353 -18.03 15.41 -2.13
N LYS A 354 -16.86 15.46 -2.77
CA LYS A 354 -16.72 15.68 -4.22
C LYS A 354 -16.89 14.40 -5.03
N ILE A 355 -16.31 13.28 -4.58
CA ILE A 355 -16.25 12.00 -5.30
C ILE A 355 -16.54 10.80 -4.37
N PRO A 356 -17.66 10.80 -3.62
CA PRO A 356 -17.95 9.78 -2.61
C PRO A 356 -17.95 8.36 -3.18
N GLU A 357 -18.44 8.19 -4.41
CA GLU A 357 -18.50 6.91 -5.13
C GLU A 357 -17.14 6.36 -5.57
N LEU A 358 -16.10 7.20 -5.62
CA LEU A 358 -14.73 6.76 -5.89
C LEU A 358 -13.95 6.50 -4.61
N ILE A 359 -14.36 7.06 -3.47
CA ILE A 359 -13.67 6.86 -2.19
C ILE A 359 -14.19 5.61 -1.48
N PHE A 360 -15.52 5.42 -1.43
CA PHE A 360 -16.13 4.19 -0.94
C PHE A 360 -17.07 3.59 -2.00
N PRO A 361 -16.53 3.07 -3.12
CA PRO A 361 -17.33 2.48 -4.21
C PRO A 361 -18.21 1.29 -3.79
N ALA A 362 -17.79 0.56 -2.76
CA ALA A 362 -18.54 -0.54 -2.15
C ALA A 362 -19.52 -0.07 -1.05
N GLY A 363 -19.67 1.24 -0.88
CA GLY A 363 -20.38 1.87 0.24
C GLY A 363 -19.48 2.06 1.45
N LYS A 364 -19.75 3.12 2.21
CA LYS A 364 -19.13 3.38 3.52
C LYS A 364 -20.01 2.74 4.60
N SER A 365 -19.47 1.83 5.41
CA SER A 365 -20.21 1.22 6.52
C SER A 365 -20.30 2.13 7.76
#